data_AF-D3XF60-F1
#
_entry.id   AF-D3XF60-F1
#
_cell.length_a   1.000
_cell.length_b   1.000
_cell.length_c   1.000
_cell.angle_alpha   90.00
_cell.angle_beta   90.00
_cell.angle_gamma   90.00
#
_symmetry.space_group_name_H-M   'P 1'
#
loop_
_entity.id
_entity.type
_entity.pdbx_description
1 polymer ?
#
loop_
_entity_poly.entity_id
_entity_poly.type
_entity_poly.pdbx_seq_one_letter_code
_entity_poly.pdbx_strand_id
1 'polypeptide(L)'
;MMCSALRSVADCYASTLFSVSWVLCSTCHPHIESAKSHVASYANSALVALYWNVGSLINDEILHNARAEYGAQILSNLSQELILLYGNGFDGPNLSRMVKFSKL
;
A
#
# COMPACT_ATOMS: atom_id res chain seq x y z
N MET A 1 -9.76 -65.35 -1.76
CA MET A 1 -8.50 -64.77 -1.23
C MET A 1 -8.03 -63.57 -2.08
N MET A 2 -8.93 -62.69 -2.53
CA MET A 2 -8.62 -61.51 -3.36
C MET A 2 -9.36 -60.29 -2.79
N CYS A 3 -8.86 -59.68 -1.70
CA CYS A 3 -9.41 -58.40 -1.22
C CYS A 3 -8.49 -57.59 -0.26
N SER A 4 -7.17 -57.81 -0.26
CA SER A 4 -6.22 -56.99 0.54
C SER A 4 -5.53 -55.88 -0.25
N ALA A 5 -5.47 -55.96 -1.58
CA ALA A 5 -4.74 -54.99 -2.42
C ALA A 5 -5.47 -53.64 -2.58
N LEU A 6 -6.80 -53.61 -2.62
CA LEU A 6 -7.58 -52.38 -2.84
C LEU A 6 -7.54 -51.40 -1.65
N ARG A 7 -7.34 -51.89 -0.43
CA ARG A 7 -7.23 -51.04 0.77
C ARG A 7 -5.92 -50.24 0.77
N SER A 8 -4.82 -50.86 0.38
CA SER A 8 -3.49 -50.23 0.31
C SER A 8 -3.38 -49.15 -0.77
N VAL A 9 -4.04 -49.32 -1.92
CA VAL A 9 -4.08 -48.29 -2.97
C VAL A 9 -4.89 -47.06 -2.51
N ALA A 10 -5.97 -47.27 -1.74
CA ALA A 10 -6.76 -46.19 -1.17
C ALA A 10 -5.97 -45.37 -0.12
N ASP A 11 -5.15 -46.04 0.68
CA ASP A 11 -4.28 -45.35 1.65
C ASP A 11 -3.13 -44.59 0.95
N CYS A 12 -2.67 -45.08 -0.21
CA CYS A 12 -1.67 -44.41 -1.06
C CYS A 12 -2.21 -43.17 -1.81
N TYR A 13 -3.45 -43.20 -2.31
CA TYR A 13 -4.04 -42.01 -2.95
C TYR A 13 -4.31 -40.89 -1.91
N ALA A 14 -4.73 -41.24 -0.70
CA ALA A 14 -4.98 -40.26 0.36
C ALA A 14 -3.69 -39.56 0.82
N SER A 15 -2.59 -40.31 0.94
CA SER A 15 -1.27 -39.76 1.30
C SER A 15 -0.62 -38.94 0.18
N THR A 16 -0.80 -39.35 -1.09
CA THR A 16 -0.37 -38.54 -2.25
C THR A 16 -1.22 -37.28 -2.43
N LEU A 17 -2.53 -37.32 -2.24
CA LEU A 17 -3.38 -36.12 -2.27
C LEU A 17 -3.04 -35.14 -1.14
N PHE A 18 -2.75 -35.64 0.07
CA PHE A 18 -2.29 -34.82 1.18
C PHE A 18 -0.93 -34.16 0.86
N SER A 19 -0.01 -34.91 0.27
CA SER A 19 1.30 -34.40 -0.15
C SER A 19 1.18 -33.33 -1.25
N VAL A 20 0.38 -33.56 -2.29
CA VAL A 20 0.18 -32.59 -3.38
C VAL A 20 -0.53 -31.32 -2.90
N SER A 21 -1.57 -31.45 -2.07
CA SER A 21 -2.28 -30.30 -1.49
C SER A 21 -1.36 -29.44 -0.61
N TRP A 22 -0.52 -30.08 0.20
CA TRP A 22 0.45 -29.40 1.05
C TRP A 22 1.54 -28.68 0.24
N VAL A 23 2.05 -29.32 -0.82
CA VAL A 23 3.02 -28.70 -1.74
C VAL A 23 2.40 -27.50 -2.47
N LEU A 24 1.17 -27.60 -2.93
CA LEU A 24 0.49 -26.49 -3.60
C LEU A 24 0.25 -25.30 -2.65
N CYS A 25 -0.16 -25.57 -1.41
CA CYS A 25 -0.37 -24.52 -0.41
C CYS A 25 0.94 -23.81 -0.02
N SER A 26 2.01 -24.59 0.21
CA SER A 26 3.33 -24.03 0.56
C SER A 26 3.97 -23.24 -0.58
N THR A 27 3.71 -23.61 -1.83
CA THR A 27 4.22 -22.88 -3.00
C THR A 27 3.37 -21.66 -3.36
N CYS A 28 2.04 -21.71 -3.25
CA CYS A 28 1.19 -20.57 -3.61
C CYS A 28 1.25 -19.42 -2.60
N HIS A 29 1.43 -19.73 -1.31
CA HIS A 29 1.49 -18.74 -0.24
C HIS A 29 2.56 -17.65 -0.47
N PRO A 30 3.85 -17.96 -0.71
CA PRO A 30 4.85 -16.93 -0.95
C PRO A 30 4.61 -16.13 -2.23
N HIS A 31 3.98 -16.71 -3.27
CA HIS A 31 3.60 -15.95 -4.47
C HIS A 31 2.52 -14.91 -4.18
N ILE A 32 1.51 -15.27 -3.37
CA ILE A 32 0.45 -14.35 -2.96
C ILE A 32 1.03 -13.23 -2.09
N GLU A 33 1.86 -13.57 -1.11
CA GLU A 33 2.47 -12.57 -0.23
C GLU A 33 3.45 -11.66 -0.98
N SER A 34 4.23 -12.21 -1.92
CA SER A 34 5.09 -11.40 -2.79
C SER A 34 4.30 -10.43 -3.66
N ALA A 35 3.18 -10.87 -4.25
CA ALA A 35 2.31 -10.01 -5.06
C ALA A 35 1.69 -8.89 -4.21
N LYS A 36 1.16 -9.20 -3.03
CA LYS A 36 0.65 -8.19 -2.09
C LYS A 36 1.73 -7.18 -1.69
N SER A 37 2.93 -7.67 -1.38
CA SER A 37 4.07 -6.84 -1.02
C SER A 37 4.48 -5.90 -2.16
N HIS A 38 4.49 -6.40 -3.41
CA HIS A 38 4.76 -5.58 -4.59
C HIS A 38 3.73 -4.47 -4.78
N VAL A 39 2.44 -4.80 -4.68
CA VAL A 39 1.36 -3.80 -4.80
C VAL A 39 1.47 -2.75 -3.70
N ALA A 40 1.73 -3.18 -2.45
CA ALA A 40 1.93 -2.27 -1.33
C ALA A 40 3.16 -1.36 -1.55
N SER A 41 4.29 -1.91 -2.02
CA SER A 41 5.50 -1.14 -2.32
C SER A 41 5.29 -0.11 -3.43
N TYR A 42 4.60 -0.52 -4.50
CA TYR A 42 4.24 0.38 -5.60
C TYR A 42 3.29 1.50 -5.14
N ALA A 43 2.23 1.16 -4.41
CA ALA A 43 1.30 2.14 -3.88
C ALA A 43 2.00 3.13 -2.94
N ASN A 44 2.87 2.62 -2.05
CA ASN A 44 3.62 3.46 -1.11
C ASN A 44 4.57 4.42 -1.85
N SER A 45 5.33 3.93 -2.83
CA SER A 45 6.23 4.78 -3.62
C SER A 45 5.48 5.83 -4.45
N ALA A 46 4.35 5.46 -5.04
CA ALA A 46 3.48 6.39 -5.74
C ALA A 46 2.90 7.48 -4.81
N LEU A 47 2.47 7.10 -3.60
CA LEU A 47 1.97 8.04 -2.59
C LEU A 47 3.07 9.00 -2.12
N VAL A 48 4.28 8.50 -1.86
CA VAL A 48 5.43 9.34 -1.48
C VAL A 48 5.74 10.37 -2.57
N ALA A 49 5.77 9.94 -3.84
CA ALA A 49 5.99 10.85 -4.96
C ALA A 49 4.88 11.89 -5.09
N LEU A 50 3.61 11.48 -4.93
CA LEU A 50 2.46 12.39 -4.96
C LEU A 50 2.55 13.43 -3.85
N TYR A 51 2.83 13.01 -2.62
CA TYR A 51 2.96 13.92 -1.46
C TYR A 51 4.12 14.90 -1.62
N TRP A 52 5.24 14.47 -2.20
CA TRP A 52 6.36 15.36 -2.51
C TRP A 52 5.96 16.39 -3.57
N ASN A 53 5.33 15.96 -4.67
CA ASN A 53 4.88 16.85 -5.74
C ASN A 53 3.88 17.90 -5.24
N VAL A 54 2.89 17.48 -4.45
CA VAL A 54 1.91 18.39 -3.83
C VAL A 54 2.61 19.38 -2.91
N GLY A 55 3.54 18.92 -2.08
CA GLY A 55 4.35 19.78 -1.22
C GLY A 55 5.21 20.79 -1.98
N SER A 56 5.80 20.39 -3.11
CA SER A 56 6.58 21.29 -3.98
C SER A 56 5.69 22.33 -4.63
N LEU A 57 4.57 21.93 -5.24
CA LEU A 57 3.60 22.85 -5.85
C LEU A 57 3.12 23.90 -4.85
N ILE A 58 2.73 23.48 -3.65
CA ILE A 58 2.32 24.41 -2.59
C ILE A 58 3.48 25.34 -2.21
N ASN A 59 4.70 24.83 -2.08
CA ASN A 59 5.83 25.68 -1.74
C ASN A 59 6.13 26.73 -2.81
N ASP A 60 6.10 26.32 -4.08
CA ASP A 60 6.54 27.11 -5.21
C ASP A 60 5.49 28.15 -5.62
N GLU A 61 4.21 27.77 -5.61
CA GLU A 61 3.09 28.65 -6.00
C GLU A 61 2.55 29.51 -4.85
N ILE A 62 2.47 28.97 -3.63
CA ILE A 62 1.79 29.66 -2.51
C ILE A 62 2.80 30.37 -1.62
N LEU A 63 3.92 29.72 -1.31
CA LEU A 63 4.84 30.24 -0.31
C LEU A 63 5.93 31.11 -0.91
N HIS A 64 6.33 30.95 -2.18
CA HIS A 64 7.43 31.73 -2.81
C HIS A 64 8.65 31.95 -1.89
N ASN A 65 8.95 30.99 -1.00
CA ASN A 65 9.93 31.11 0.09
C ASN A 65 9.72 32.27 1.11
N ALA A 66 8.57 32.94 1.08
CA ALA A 66 8.17 34.04 1.97
C ALA A 66 7.28 33.57 3.14
N ARG A 67 7.20 34.43 4.17
CA ARG A 67 6.90 34.12 5.59
C ARG A 67 5.63 33.29 5.86
N ALA A 68 5.79 32.40 6.86
CA ALA A 68 4.91 31.33 7.30
C ALA A 68 3.48 31.69 7.74
N GLU A 69 3.15 32.98 7.94
CA GLU A 69 1.89 33.37 8.59
C GLU A 69 0.71 33.41 7.61
N TYR A 70 0.91 33.96 6.40
CA TYR A 70 -0.10 33.95 5.33
C TYR A 70 -0.29 32.54 4.73
N GLY A 71 0.79 31.78 4.62
CA GLY A 71 0.75 30.40 4.13
C GLY A 71 -0.07 29.46 5.02
N ALA A 72 -0.15 29.72 6.32
CA ALA A 72 -0.95 28.90 7.24
C ALA A 72 -2.46 28.99 6.95
N GLN A 73 -2.96 30.19 6.61
CA GLN A 73 -4.38 30.38 6.25
C GLN A 73 -4.71 29.70 4.91
N ILE A 74 -3.81 29.80 3.93
CA ILE A 74 -4.00 29.14 2.62
C ILE A 74 -3.99 27.62 2.77
N LEU A 75 -3.04 27.07 3.53
CA LEU A 75 -3.00 25.64 3.84
C LEU A 75 -4.28 25.16 4.52
N SER A 76 -4.86 25.97 5.42
CA SER A 76 -6.12 25.65 6.09
C SER A 76 -7.27 25.56 5.07
N ASN A 77 -7.44 26.55 4.20
CA ASN A 77 -8.50 26.54 3.19
C ASN A 77 -8.32 25.38 2.19
N LEU A 78 -7.10 25.19 1.70
CA LEU A 78 -6.76 24.10 0.79
C LEU A 78 -7.05 22.72 1.42
N SER A 79 -6.76 22.56 2.72
CA SER A 79 -7.07 21.31 3.43
C SER A 79 -8.56 21.03 3.48
N GLN A 80 -9.41 22.05 3.66
CA GLN A 80 -10.86 21.87 3.67
C GLN A 80 -11.37 21.40 2.31
N GLU A 81 -10.87 22.01 1.22
CA GLU A 81 -11.24 21.62 -0.14
C GLU A 81 -10.77 20.20 -0.48
N LEU A 82 -9.51 19.86 -0.17
CA LEU A 82 -8.95 18.55 -0.45
C LEU A 82 -9.60 17.44 0.40
N ILE A 83 -9.97 17.72 1.65
CA ILE A 83 -10.71 16.77 2.48
C ILE A 83 -12.09 16.46 1.88
N LEU A 84 -12.78 17.45 1.32
CA LEU A 84 -14.08 17.23 0.69
C LEU A 84 -13.98 16.36 -0.56
N LEU A 85 -12.89 16.46 -1.32
CA LEU A 85 -12.69 15.72 -2.57
C LEU A 85 -12.07 14.33 -2.37
N TYR A 86 -11.08 14.22 -1.49
CA TYR A 86 -10.23 13.04 -1.36
C TYR A 86 -10.24 12.42 0.05
N GLY A 87 -10.88 13.07 1.01
CA GLY A 87 -10.99 12.59 2.38
C GLY A 87 -9.82 12.99 3.29
N ASN A 88 -9.75 12.33 4.44
CA ASN A 88 -8.95 12.76 5.60
C ASN A 88 -7.41 12.63 5.44
N GLY A 89 -6.92 12.27 4.26
CA GLY A 89 -5.48 12.18 3.95
C GLY A 89 -4.81 13.53 3.67
N PHE A 90 -5.61 14.59 3.49
CA PHE A 90 -5.15 15.94 3.11
C PHE A 90 -5.49 17.01 4.14
N ASP A 91 -5.50 16.64 5.42
CA ASP A 91 -5.64 17.58 6.52
C ASP A 91 -4.47 18.57 6.60
N GLY A 92 -4.72 19.75 7.19
CA GLY A 92 -3.73 20.82 7.32
C GLY A 92 -2.38 20.36 7.89
N PRO A 93 -2.33 19.53 8.96
CA PRO A 93 -1.10 18.93 9.45
C PRO A 93 -0.35 18.09 8.42
N ASN A 94 -1.05 17.25 7.64
CA ASN A 94 -0.42 16.46 6.59
C ASN A 94 0.09 17.34 5.44
N LEU A 95 -0.68 18.35 4.99
CA LEU A 95 -0.18 19.29 3.98
C LEU A 95 1.07 20.03 4.44
N SER A 96 1.12 20.45 5.72
CA SER A 96 2.32 21.06 6.30
C SER A 96 3.52 20.11 6.28
N ARG A 97 3.31 18.81 6.54
CA ARG A 97 4.36 17.78 6.43
C ARG A 97 4.80 17.58 4.99
N MET A 98 3.89 17.56 4.02
CA MET A 98 4.20 17.45 2.58
C MET A 98 5.09 18.61 2.12
N VAL A 99 4.75 19.85 2.52
CA VAL A 99 5.56 21.05 2.23
C VAL A 99 6.93 21.01 2.91
N LYS A 100 7.03 20.45 4.11
CA LYS A 100 8.34 20.27 4.78
C LYS A 100 9.16 19.19 4.08
N PHE A 101 8.52 18.12 3.63
CA PHE A 101 9.16 17.01 2.94
C PHE A 101 9.73 17.42 1.58
N SER A 102 9.08 18.34 0.85
CA SER A 102 9.60 18.85 -0.42
C SER A 102 10.84 19.74 -0.30
N LYS A 103 11.15 20.24 0.91
CA LYS A 103 12.32 21.09 1.19
C LYS A 103 13.55 20.33 1.68
N LEU A 104 13.43 19.03 1.92
CA LEU A 104 14.56 18.17 2.30
C LEU A 104 15.41 17.86 1.07
#